data_AF-A0A1Q3JM10-F1
#
_entry.id   AF-A0A1Q3JM10-F1
#
_cell.length_a   1.000
_cell.length_b   1.000
_cell.length_c   1.000
_cell.angle_alpha   90.00
_cell.angle_beta   90.00
_cell.angle_gamma   90.00
#
_symmetry.space_group_name_H-M   'P 1'
#
loop_
_entity.id
_entity.type
_entity.pdbx_description
1 polymer ?
#
loop_
_entity_poly.entity_id
_entity_poly.type
_entity_poly.pdbx_seq_one_letter_code
_entity_poly.pdbx_strand_id
1 'polypeptide(L)'
;MSDPVHYEVFIRRGKGAPWVLDMATEDRNRAVTVAEELLEEQGVAAVRVTKETMDTASGEFKSITILNKGDKTEGKSRRAPENLEPLCVSPQDLYTAHARDRIARLLDAWLARHKVTPFELLHRADLLELLDASGTELQHAIQKVAVPEAQARGVSTHDIMRTFQSLSERGIARVMKDEKRGAFPDIEKEGFAAAAVRVVGDAERAYLLGAAVAKHIAEAKDWGDKVNRLLDLADQAPEGPPSARGAALFAIEGPLAEILGSRAGMGEVLGAAMDLGHSLAAMTRLAGAEQVEALLTFDPGLARCIPELPGPAARLANWLDGPHFEQARAAIAKRVLRELHGVRRLNPTDADNEIELLRALAMALTAAAGRMLTQQEIQDAFTARSGMLVAGDFVLNLLGEGKAAAEEAATLIRLCENVTGAANKRAASRYLAAHVQALRFEKELRFGPETPAQKLAILARLQRDVGRARLVDEDAKPIQARLGDIGGMIENESKLVMLLAKAQAPAVHRLSLLLKLATGESAPLGPAAERARVEAMRLVRAPELRDEVARSPEKAVEVRELLASAARMAA
;
A
#
# COMPACT_ATOMS: atom_id res chain seq x y z
N MET A 1 -36.48 -29.95 -22.33
CA MET A 1 -35.77 -31.19 -22.73
C MET A 1 -34.55 -31.29 -21.84
N SER A 2 -34.32 -32.41 -21.16
CA SER A 2 -33.13 -32.58 -20.33
C SER A 2 -31.89 -32.65 -21.21
N ASP A 3 -30.82 -31.97 -20.82
CA ASP A 3 -29.53 -32.03 -21.51
C ASP A 3 -29.06 -33.49 -21.68
N PRO A 4 -28.48 -33.88 -22.83
CA PRO A 4 -27.97 -35.23 -23.05
C PRO A 4 -26.89 -35.58 -22.02
N VAL A 5 -27.01 -36.78 -21.45
CA VAL A 5 -26.10 -37.30 -20.42
C VAL A 5 -25.57 -38.65 -20.87
N HIS A 6 -24.26 -38.82 -20.76
CA HIS A 6 -23.63 -40.14 -20.83
C HIS A 6 -22.59 -40.31 -19.70
N TYR A 7 -22.20 -41.55 -19.45
CA TYR A 7 -21.28 -41.95 -18.40
C TYR A 7 -20.06 -42.62 -19.00
N GLU A 8 -18.88 -42.22 -18.54
CA GLU A 8 -17.60 -42.72 -19.03
C GLU A 8 -16.87 -43.47 -17.91
N VAL A 9 -16.45 -44.70 -18.20
CA VAL A 9 -15.68 -45.55 -17.29
C VAL A 9 -14.21 -45.50 -17.71
N PHE A 10 -13.38 -44.95 -16.82
CA PHE A 10 -11.93 -44.90 -16.98
C PHE A 10 -11.26 -45.95 -16.09
N ILE A 11 -10.25 -46.62 -16.65
CA ILE A 11 -9.43 -47.58 -15.93
C ILE A 11 -7.98 -47.13 -15.87
N ARG A 12 -7.27 -47.65 -14.87
CA ARG A 12 -5.83 -47.50 -14.71
C ARG A 12 -5.21 -48.86 -14.49
N ARG A 13 -4.39 -49.35 -15.43
CA ARG A 13 -3.84 -50.73 -15.38
C ARG A 13 -2.69 -50.93 -14.38
N GLY A 14 -2.11 -49.87 -13.82
CA GLY A 14 -0.99 -49.97 -12.87
C GLY A 14 -0.68 -48.65 -12.16
N LYS A 15 0.10 -48.73 -11.07
CA LYS A 15 0.50 -47.56 -10.27
C LYS A 15 1.33 -46.60 -11.13
N GLY A 16 0.84 -45.37 -11.34
CA GLY A 16 1.51 -44.39 -12.20
C GLY A 16 1.01 -44.33 -13.65
N ALA A 17 0.26 -45.33 -14.14
CA ALA A 17 -0.25 -45.35 -15.51
C ALA A 17 -1.27 -44.22 -15.78
N PRO A 18 -1.42 -43.73 -17.02
CA PRO A 18 -2.47 -42.77 -17.36
C PRO A 18 -3.86 -43.43 -17.26
N TRP A 19 -4.89 -42.60 -17.05
CA TRP A 19 -6.28 -43.03 -17.15
C TRP A 19 -6.64 -43.29 -18.61
N VAL A 20 -7.27 -44.43 -18.87
CA VAL A 20 -7.71 -44.82 -20.21
C VAL A 20 -9.22 -45.03 -20.17
N LEU A 21 -9.95 -44.45 -21.12
CA LEU A 21 -11.37 -44.69 -21.28
C LEU A 21 -11.59 -46.14 -21.72
N ASP A 22 -12.37 -46.89 -20.96
CA ASP A 22 -12.71 -48.28 -21.22
C ASP A 22 -14.08 -48.39 -21.92
N MET A 23 -15.07 -47.67 -21.40
CA MET A 23 -16.45 -47.73 -21.91
C MET A 23 -17.16 -46.38 -21.74
N ALA A 24 -18.08 -46.07 -22.65
CA ALA A 24 -19.07 -44.99 -22.49
C ALA A 24 -20.50 -45.55 -22.66
N THR A 25 -21.44 -45.12 -21.82
CA THR A 25 -22.84 -45.60 -21.84
C THR A 25 -23.81 -44.55 -21.31
N GLU A 26 -25.05 -44.53 -21.78
CA GLU A 26 -26.11 -43.65 -21.25
C GLU A 26 -26.73 -44.18 -19.94
N ASP A 27 -26.45 -45.44 -19.57
CA ASP A 27 -26.96 -46.07 -18.36
C ASP A 27 -25.97 -45.97 -17.19
N ARG A 28 -26.34 -45.19 -16.17
CA ARG A 28 -25.56 -44.98 -14.94
C ARG A 28 -25.23 -46.29 -14.22
N ASN A 29 -26.22 -47.16 -14.06
CA ASN A 29 -26.06 -48.37 -13.24
C ASN A 29 -25.11 -49.33 -13.94
N ARG A 30 -25.24 -49.46 -15.26
CA ARG A 30 -24.32 -50.26 -16.08
C ARG A 30 -22.88 -49.74 -15.98
N ALA A 31 -22.66 -48.42 -16.03
CA ALA A 31 -21.31 -47.84 -15.90
C ALA A 31 -20.67 -48.15 -14.54
N VAL A 32 -21.45 -48.08 -13.46
CA VAL A 32 -20.98 -48.38 -12.10
C VAL A 32 -20.70 -49.87 -11.93
N THR A 33 -21.60 -50.75 -12.37
CA THR A 33 -21.42 -52.20 -12.27
C THR A 33 -20.17 -52.67 -13.03
N VAL A 34 -19.98 -52.22 -14.28
CA VAL A 34 -18.80 -52.59 -15.07
C VAL A 34 -17.51 -52.06 -14.42
N ALA A 35 -17.52 -50.85 -13.86
CA ALA A 35 -16.35 -50.33 -13.15
C ALA A 35 -15.99 -51.17 -11.91
N GLU A 36 -17.00 -51.67 -11.18
CA GLU A 36 -16.78 -52.52 -10.01
C GLU A 36 -16.29 -53.92 -10.41
N GLU A 37 -16.88 -54.54 -11.43
CA GLU A 37 -16.44 -55.83 -12.00
C GLU A 37 -14.98 -55.77 -12.47
N LEU A 38 -14.60 -54.71 -13.21
CA LEU A 38 -13.22 -54.52 -13.68
C LEU A 38 -12.21 -54.43 -12.52
N LEU A 39 -12.61 -53.87 -11.40
CA LEU A 39 -11.78 -53.78 -10.20
C LEU A 39 -11.70 -55.12 -9.44
N GLU A 40 -12.78 -55.91 -9.44
CA GLU A 40 -12.85 -57.23 -8.79
C GLU A 40 -12.08 -58.31 -9.57
N GLU A 41 -12.08 -58.26 -10.90
CA GLU A 41 -11.35 -59.20 -11.79
C GLU A 41 -9.81 -59.02 -11.74
N GLN A 42 -9.29 -58.13 -10.88
CA GLN A 42 -7.86 -57.81 -10.67
C GLN A 42 -7.07 -57.40 -11.93
N GLY A 43 -7.75 -57.00 -13.01
CA GLY A 43 -7.12 -56.54 -14.26
C GLY A 43 -6.67 -55.07 -14.24
N VAL A 44 -7.10 -54.28 -13.25
CA VAL A 44 -6.81 -52.83 -13.15
C VAL A 44 -6.53 -52.41 -11.70
N ALA A 45 -5.67 -51.41 -11.54
CA ALA A 45 -5.27 -50.84 -10.25
C ALA A 45 -6.27 -49.82 -9.70
N ALA A 46 -7.01 -49.11 -10.57
CA ALA A 46 -8.05 -48.18 -10.17
C ALA A 46 -9.08 -47.97 -11.28
N VAL A 47 -10.30 -47.59 -10.87
CA VAL A 47 -11.44 -47.30 -11.75
C VAL A 47 -12.08 -45.97 -11.38
N ARG A 48 -12.54 -45.23 -12.38
CA ARG A 48 -13.21 -43.93 -12.22
C ARG A 48 -14.37 -43.83 -13.19
N VAL A 49 -15.56 -43.49 -12.70
CA VAL A 49 -16.74 -43.23 -13.54
C VAL A 49 -17.04 -41.74 -13.51
N THR A 50 -17.12 -41.10 -14.68
CA THR A 50 -17.57 -39.71 -14.83
C THR A 50 -18.94 -39.66 -15.49
N LYS A 51 -19.72 -38.65 -15.12
CA LYS A 51 -20.96 -38.26 -15.77
C LYS A 51 -20.65 -37.04 -16.62
N GLU A 52 -20.86 -37.14 -17.92
CA GLU A 52 -20.75 -36.05 -18.87
C GLU A 52 -22.15 -35.50 -19.15
N THR A 53 -22.35 -34.20 -18.95
CA THR A 53 -23.60 -33.52 -19.31
C THR A 53 -23.30 -32.46 -20.36
N MET A 54 -23.95 -32.55 -21.52
CA MET A 54 -23.72 -31.62 -22.62
C MET A 54 -24.56 -30.36 -22.42
N ASP A 55 -23.91 -29.20 -22.29
CA ASP A 55 -24.59 -27.91 -22.24
C ASP A 55 -25.05 -27.53 -23.66
N THR A 56 -26.36 -27.62 -23.92
CA THR A 56 -26.92 -27.43 -25.27
C THR A 56 -26.77 -26.01 -25.82
N ALA A 57 -26.46 -25.02 -24.96
CA ALA A 57 -26.25 -23.63 -25.36
C ALA A 57 -24.81 -23.31 -25.76
N SER A 58 -23.81 -23.95 -25.12
CA SER A 58 -22.38 -23.71 -25.41
C SER A 58 -21.71 -24.84 -26.22
N GLY A 59 -22.30 -26.04 -26.25
CA GLY A 59 -21.72 -27.24 -26.85
C GLY A 59 -20.60 -27.87 -26.01
N GLU A 60 -20.40 -27.41 -24.78
CA GLU A 60 -19.35 -27.90 -23.87
C GLU A 60 -19.88 -29.01 -22.94
N PHE A 61 -19.01 -29.96 -22.59
CA PHE A 61 -19.34 -31.03 -21.64
C PHE A 61 -18.91 -30.65 -20.22
N LYS A 62 -19.83 -30.79 -19.27
CA LYS A 62 -19.54 -30.70 -17.83
C LYS A 62 -19.36 -32.12 -17.28
N SER A 63 -18.11 -32.42 -16.89
CA SER A 63 -17.70 -33.71 -16.32
C SER A 63 -17.78 -33.70 -14.79
N ILE A 64 -18.46 -34.69 -14.19
CA ILE A 64 -18.51 -34.90 -12.74
C ILE A 64 -18.13 -36.36 -12.43
N THR A 65 -17.13 -36.58 -11.57
CA THR A 65 -16.79 -37.94 -11.12
C THR A 65 -17.84 -38.45 -10.12
N ILE A 66 -18.45 -39.60 -10.43
CA ILE A 66 -19.49 -40.22 -9.58
C ILE A 66 -18.99 -41.46 -8.82
N LEU A 67 -17.89 -42.07 -9.26
CA LEU A 67 -17.25 -43.20 -8.60
C LEU A 67 -15.73 -43.12 -8.81
N ASN A 68 -14.95 -43.35 -7.77
CA ASN A 68 -13.50 -43.52 -7.85
C ASN A 68 -13.05 -44.55 -6.79
N LYS A 69 -12.51 -45.68 -7.22
CA LYS A 69 -12.11 -46.81 -6.36
C LYS A 69 -10.75 -47.37 -6.80
N GLY A 70 -10.02 -47.96 -5.85
CA GLY A 70 -8.70 -48.58 -6.05
C GLY A 70 -7.49 -47.68 -5.72
N ASP A 71 -7.70 -46.37 -5.54
CA ASP A 71 -6.62 -45.42 -5.27
C ASP A 71 -6.31 -45.32 -3.76
N LYS A 72 -5.77 -46.39 -3.16
CA LYS A 72 -5.10 -46.27 -1.84
C LYS A 72 -3.71 -45.69 -2.07
N THR A 73 -3.65 -44.37 -2.23
CA THR A 73 -2.42 -43.64 -1.94
C THR A 73 -2.22 -43.66 -0.42
N GLU A 74 -1.36 -44.55 0.07
CA GLU A 74 -0.71 -44.30 1.36
C GLU A 74 -0.08 -42.91 1.27
N GLY A 75 -0.62 -41.96 2.03
CA GLY A 75 -0.10 -40.62 2.09
C GLY A 75 1.37 -40.69 2.47
N LYS A 76 2.25 -40.09 1.67
CA LYS A 76 3.61 -39.76 2.12
C LYS A 76 3.48 -39.18 3.52
N SER A 77 4.17 -39.76 4.52
CA SER A 77 4.31 -39.08 5.80
C SER A 77 4.90 -37.70 5.49
N ARG A 78 4.11 -36.66 5.74
CA ARG A 78 4.62 -35.29 5.63
C ARG A 78 5.79 -35.21 6.61
N ARG A 79 6.96 -34.79 6.12
CA ARG A 79 8.07 -34.40 7.00
C ARG A 79 7.49 -33.45 8.06
N ALA A 80 7.74 -33.75 9.33
CA ALA A 80 7.40 -32.84 10.41
C ALA A 80 8.05 -31.48 10.09
N PRO A 81 7.30 -30.37 10.09
CA PRO A 81 7.88 -29.07 9.87
C PRO A 81 9.00 -28.82 10.89
N GLU A 82 10.22 -28.57 10.41
CA GLU A 82 11.29 -28.06 11.26
C GLU A 82 10.93 -26.60 11.64
N ASN A 83 11.04 -26.28 12.94
CA ASN A 83 10.72 -24.98 13.56
C ASN A 83 9.23 -24.64 13.74
N LEU A 84 8.49 -25.46 14.48
CA LEU A 84 7.22 -25.02 15.06
C LEU A 84 7.50 -24.18 16.31
N GLU A 85 6.92 -22.98 16.37
CA GLU A 85 6.97 -22.15 17.57
C GLU A 85 6.45 -22.92 18.80
N PRO A 86 6.97 -22.69 20.02
CA PRO A 86 6.41 -23.30 21.23
C PRO A 86 4.94 -22.91 21.44
N LEU A 87 4.13 -23.87 21.91
CA LEU A 87 2.77 -23.56 22.36
C LEU A 87 2.80 -22.80 23.68
N CYS A 88 1.81 -21.93 23.90
CA CYS A 88 1.52 -21.42 25.24
C CYS A 88 1.11 -22.60 26.14
N VAL A 89 1.79 -22.77 27.26
CA VAL A 89 1.58 -23.86 28.23
C VAL A 89 1.31 -23.35 29.64
N SER A 90 1.64 -22.09 29.93
CA SER A 90 1.41 -21.41 31.20
C SER A 90 0.53 -20.17 31.01
N PRO A 91 -0.28 -19.77 32.03
CA PRO A 91 -1.05 -18.52 31.96
C PRO A 91 -0.19 -17.28 31.67
N GLN A 92 1.09 -17.28 32.05
CA GLN A 92 1.99 -16.17 31.79
C GLN A 92 2.28 -16.01 30.28
N ASP A 93 2.25 -17.10 29.52
CA ASP A 93 2.53 -17.09 28.09
C ASP A 93 1.48 -16.29 27.30
N LEU A 94 0.26 -16.17 27.85
CA LEU A 94 -0.83 -15.37 27.28
C LEU A 94 -0.51 -13.88 27.25
N TYR A 95 0.40 -13.41 28.12
CA TYR A 95 0.82 -12.01 28.21
C TYR A 95 1.96 -11.66 27.27
N THR A 96 2.45 -12.59 26.44
CA THR A 96 3.43 -12.26 25.41
C THR A 96 2.79 -11.42 24.30
N ALA A 97 3.57 -10.54 23.65
CA ALA A 97 3.05 -9.72 22.55
C ALA A 97 2.43 -10.58 21.42
N HIS A 98 3.05 -11.73 21.11
CA HIS A 98 2.57 -12.67 20.11
C HIS A 98 1.25 -13.35 20.51
N ALA A 99 1.12 -13.77 21.78
CA ALA A 99 -0.14 -14.34 22.26
C ALA A 99 -1.27 -13.31 22.23
N ARG A 100 -1.02 -12.07 22.66
CA ARG A 100 -2.03 -10.99 22.62
C ARG A 100 -2.44 -10.63 21.19
N ASP A 101 -1.50 -10.61 20.24
CA ASP A 101 -1.79 -10.43 18.81
C ASP A 101 -2.61 -11.59 18.23
N ARG A 102 -2.35 -12.84 18.64
CA ARG A 102 -3.22 -13.98 18.31
C ARG A 102 -4.60 -13.87 18.94
N ILE A 103 -4.70 -13.48 20.21
CA ILE A 103 -5.98 -13.26 20.91
C ILE A 103 -6.80 -12.17 20.19
N ALA A 104 -6.16 -11.05 19.81
CA ALA A 104 -6.78 -9.98 19.03
C ALA A 104 -7.42 -10.51 17.75
N ARG A 105 -6.73 -11.35 16.98
CA ARG A 105 -7.29 -11.94 15.75
C ARG A 105 -8.42 -12.94 16.02
N LEU A 106 -8.27 -13.79 17.03
CA LEU A 106 -9.23 -14.86 17.31
C LEU A 106 -10.56 -14.31 17.85
N LEU A 107 -10.48 -13.25 18.67
CA LEU A 107 -11.60 -12.61 19.34
C LEU A 107 -11.95 -11.23 18.75
N ASP A 108 -11.49 -10.90 17.54
CA ASP A 108 -11.63 -9.56 16.91
C ASP A 108 -13.06 -9.02 17.00
N ALA A 109 -14.05 -9.82 16.60
CA ALA A 109 -15.46 -9.43 16.64
C ALA A 109 -15.97 -9.17 18.07
N TRP A 110 -15.55 -9.98 19.05
CA TRP A 110 -15.95 -9.82 20.44
C TRP A 110 -15.30 -8.58 21.05
N LEU A 111 -13.99 -8.43 20.87
CA LEU A 111 -13.21 -7.27 21.36
C LEU A 111 -13.75 -5.96 20.77
N ALA A 112 -14.09 -5.94 19.47
CA ALA A 112 -14.67 -4.78 18.81
C ALA A 112 -16.06 -4.43 19.36
N ARG A 113 -16.94 -5.42 19.58
CA ARG A 113 -18.28 -5.19 20.16
C ARG A 113 -18.22 -4.58 21.56
N HIS A 114 -17.26 -5.03 22.37
CA HIS A 114 -17.09 -4.54 23.74
C HIS A 114 -16.13 -3.35 23.85
N LYS A 115 -15.53 -2.91 22.72
CA LYS A 115 -14.52 -1.85 22.66
C LYS A 115 -13.37 -2.05 23.66
N VAL A 116 -12.83 -3.26 23.76
CA VAL A 116 -11.74 -3.61 24.70
C VAL A 116 -10.57 -4.22 23.96
N THR A 117 -9.37 -4.09 24.53
CA THR A 117 -8.17 -4.71 23.97
C THR A 117 -7.88 -6.09 24.57
N PRO A 118 -7.05 -6.94 23.91
CA PRO A 118 -6.54 -8.17 24.53
C PRO A 118 -5.86 -7.94 25.89
N PHE A 119 -5.12 -6.83 26.03
CA PHE A 119 -4.52 -6.42 27.29
C PHE A 119 -5.58 -6.22 28.38
N GLU A 120 -6.67 -5.50 28.10
CA GLU A 120 -7.76 -5.35 29.07
C GLU A 120 -8.38 -6.69 29.42
N LEU A 121 -8.69 -7.52 28.41
CA LEU A 121 -9.29 -8.84 28.62
C LEU A 121 -8.44 -9.72 29.55
N LEU A 122 -7.12 -9.72 29.40
CA LEU A 122 -6.24 -10.55 30.23
C LEU A 122 -6.11 -10.05 31.67
N HIS A 123 -6.46 -8.80 31.96
CA HIS A 123 -6.23 -8.18 33.27
C HIS A 123 -7.51 -7.88 34.05
N ARG A 124 -8.68 -7.97 33.43
CA ARG A 124 -9.97 -7.61 34.01
C ARG A 124 -10.87 -8.82 34.20
N ALA A 125 -11.25 -9.08 35.45
CA ALA A 125 -12.07 -10.24 35.77
C ALA A 125 -13.52 -10.09 35.29
N ASP A 126 -14.08 -8.87 35.27
CA ASP A 126 -15.40 -8.60 34.70
C ASP A 126 -15.49 -8.95 33.21
N LEU A 127 -14.44 -8.67 32.43
CA LEU A 127 -14.37 -9.05 31.01
C LEU A 127 -14.20 -10.56 30.81
N LEU A 128 -13.43 -11.21 31.68
CA LEU A 128 -13.23 -12.66 31.64
C LEU A 128 -14.51 -13.41 32.01
N GLU A 129 -15.23 -12.97 33.05
CA GLU A 129 -16.56 -13.50 33.38
C GLU A 129 -17.53 -13.34 32.22
N LEU A 130 -17.54 -12.16 31.57
CA LEU A 130 -18.40 -11.90 30.43
C LEU A 130 -18.07 -12.81 29.24
N LEU A 131 -16.78 -13.00 28.93
CA LEU A 131 -16.35 -13.89 27.84
C LEU A 131 -16.68 -15.36 28.15
N ASP A 132 -16.48 -15.81 29.40
CA ASP A 132 -16.77 -17.18 29.83
C ASP A 132 -18.29 -17.45 29.80
N ALA A 133 -19.09 -16.50 30.29
CA ALA A 133 -20.55 -16.56 30.25
C ALA A 133 -21.11 -16.55 28.81
N SER A 134 -20.38 -16.02 27.84
CA SER A 134 -20.77 -16.03 26.42
C SER A 134 -20.82 -17.46 25.83
N GLY A 135 -20.16 -18.43 26.48
CA GLY A 135 -20.22 -19.88 26.25
C GLY A 135 -19.61 -20.41 24.94
N THR A 136 -19.87 -19.76 23.81
CA THR A 136 -19.48 -20.23 22.46
C THR A 136 -18.29 -19.47 21.89
N GLU A 137 -18.10 -18.20 22.24
CA GLU A 137 -17.04 -17.34 21.68
C GLU A 137 -15.63 -17.86 22.00
N LEU A 138 -15.38 -18.22 23.26
CA LEU A 138 -14.11 -18.79 23.70
C LEU A 138 -13.87 -20.17 23.07
N GLN A 139 -14.89 -21.02 23.02
CA GLN A 139 -14.81 -22.34 22.38
C GLN A 139 -14.46 -22.23 20.88
N HIS A 140 -15.11 -21.32 20.16
CA HIS A 140 -14.84 -21.08 18.75
C HIS A 140 -13.42 -20.55 18.54
N ALA A 141 -12.94 -19.64 19.39
CA ALA A 141 -11.55 -19.14 19.34
C ALA A 141 -10.54 -20.28 19.53
N ILE A 142 -10.77 -21.16 20.51
CA ILE A 142 -9.93 -22.34 20.77
C ILE A 142 -9.93 -23.30 19.56
N GLN A 143 -11.09 -23.58 18.98
CA GLN A 143 -11.19 -24.46 17.81
C GLN A 143 -10.43 -23.90 16.60
N LYS A 144 -10.55 -22.58 16.34
CA LYS A 144 -9.87 -21.90 15.22
C LYS A 144 -8.34 -22.04 15.29
N VAL A 145 -7.75 -21.99 16.49
CA VAL A 145 -6.31 -22.17 16.66
C VAL A 145 -5.91 -23.64 16.75
N ALA A 146 -6.75 -24.50 17.32
CA ALA A 146 -6.41 -25.91 17.54
C ALA A 146 -6.24 -26.71 16.25
N VAL A 147 -7.08 -26.47 15.23
CA VAL A 147 -7.01 -27.19 13.95
C VAL A 147 -5.67 -27.00 13.23
N PRO A 148 -5.21 -25.78 12.91
CA PRO A 148 -3.93 -25.59 12.23
C PRO A 148 -2.74 -26.04 13.09
N GLU A 149 -2.76 -25.84 14.42
CA GLU A 149 -1.69 -26.30 15.31
C GLU A 149 -1.58 -27.83 15.36
N ALA A 150 -2.72 -28.53 15.42
CA ALA A 150 -2.77 -29.98 15.39
C ALA A 150 -2.25 -30.54 14.06
N GLN A 151 -2.65 -29.93 12.95
CA GLN A 151 -2.16 -30.29 11.61
C GLN A 151 -0.65 -30.07 11.47
N ALA A 152 -0.14 -28.95 11.96
CA ALA A 152 1.28 -28.62 11.89
C ALA A 152 2.14 -29.58 12.73
N ARG A 153 1.63 -29.99 13.89
CA ARG A 153 2.34 -30.86 14.86
C ARG A 153 2.12 -32.35 14.65
N GLY A 154 1.19 -32.75 13.77
CA GLY A 154 0.84 -34.15 13.56
C GLY A 154 0.20 -34.81 14.80
N VAL A 155 -0.51 -34.04 15.62
CA VAL A 155 -1.20 -34.54 16.83
C VAL A 155 -2.72 -34.40 16.68
N SER A 156 -3.48 -35.01 17.59
CA SER A 156 -4.94 -34.92 17.57
C SER A 156 -5.42 -33.49 17.84
N THR A 157 -6.35 -32.99 17.03
CA THR A 157 -7.03 -31.71 17.27
C THR A 157 -7.66 -31.66 18.65
N HIS A 158 -8.23 -32.79 19.11
CA HIS A 158 -8.84 -32.88 20.43
C HIS A 158 -7.83 -32.67 21.57
N ASP A 159 -6.59 -33.15 21.42
CA ASP A 159 -5.56 -32.98 22.44
C ASP A 159 -5.07 -31.53 22.53
N ILE A 160 -4.95 -30.85 21.39
CA ILE A 160 -4.63 -29.41 21.34
C ILE A 160 -5.79 -28.59 21.92
N MET A 161 -7.04 -28.90 21.57
CA MET A 161 -8.22 -28.23 22.13
C MET A 161 -8.25 -28.33 23.65
N ARG A 162 -8.04 -29.52 24.22
CA ARG A 162 -7.98 -29.72 25.68
C ARG A 162 -6.86 -28.92 26.33
N THR A 163 -5.71 -28.80 25.67
CA THR A 163 -4.57 -28.01 26.17
C THR A 163 -4.92 -26.53 26.25
N PHE A 164 -5.49 -25.95 25.20
CA PHE A 164 -5.90 -24.55 25.19
C PHE A 164 -7.10 -24.26 26.10
N GLN A 165 -8.04 -25.20 26.24
CA GLN A 165 -9.13 -25.10 27.20
C GLN A 165 -8.59 -25.02 28.63
N SER A 166 -7.74 -25.96 29.02
CA SER A 166 -7.12 -25.95 30.36
C SER A 166 -6.24 -24.72 30.61
N LEU A 167 -5.55 -24.22 29.58
CA LEU A 167 -4.80 -22.96 29.67
C LEU A 167 -5.73 -21.77 29.93
N SER A 168 -6.83 -21.67 29.20
CA SER A 168 -7.80 -20.58 29.32
C SER A 168 -8.45 -20.57 30.69
N GLU A 169 -8.90 -21.73 31.18
CA GLU A 169 -9.48 -21.90 32.53
C GLU A 169 -8.51 -21.49 33.64
N ARG A 170 -7.24 -21.91 33.55
CA ARG A 170 -6.21 -21.51 34.51
C ARG A 170 -5.90 -20.00 34.45
N GLY A 171 -5.93 -19.41 33.26
CA GLY A 171 -5.78 -17.98 33.06
C GLY A 171 -6.91 -17.17 33.71
N ILE A 172 -8.16 -17.55 33.45
CA ILE A 172 -9.36 -16.95 34.04
C ILE A 172 -9.30 -17.08 35.58
N ALA A 173 -9.09 -18.29 36.08
CA ALA A 173 -9.05 -18.56 37.52
C ALA A 173 -7.97 -17.74 38.25
N ARG A 174 -6.83 -17.48 37.61
CA ARG A 174 -5.75 -16.65 38.17
C ARG A 174 -6.24 -15.21 38.41
N VAL A 175 -6.79 -14.56 37.39
CA VAL A 175 -7.24 -13.16 37.49
C VAL A 175 -8.38 -13.02 38.49
N MET A 176 -9.34 -13.93 38.42
CA MET A 176 -10.48 -14.00 39.34
C MET A 176 -10.03 -14.12 40.80
N LYS A 177 -9.09 -15.03 41.09
CA LYS A 177 -8.55 -15.22 42.44
C LYS A 177 -7.81 -13.99 42.94
N ASP A 178 -7.05 -13.35 42.06
CA ASP A 178 -6.19 -12.21 42.40
C ASP A 178 -6.99 -10.92 42.62
N GLU A 179 -8.10 -10.74 41.88
CA GLU A 179 -9.05 -9.66 42.13
C GLU A 179 -9.78 -9.88 43.47
N LYS A 180 -10.29 -11.09 43.72
CA LYS A 180 -11.07 -11.41 44.93
C LYS A 180 -10.28 -11.20 46.23
N ARG A 181 -8.96 -11.38 46.19
CA ARG A 181 -8.05 -11.14 47.32
C ARG A 181 -7.53 -9.69 47.40
N GLY A 182 -7.89 -8.82 46.45
CA GLY A 182 -7.45 -7.43 46.41
C GLY A 182 -5.96 -7.25 46.11
N ALA A 183 -5.36 -8.10 45.26
CA ALA A 183 -3.93 -8.03 44.97
C ALA A 183 -3.52 -6.88 44.04
N PHE A 184 -4.46 -6.37 43.23
CA PHE A 184 -4.16 -5.33 42.26
C PHE A 184 -4.05 -3.94 42.91
N PRO A 185 -3.08 -3.11 42.50
CA PRO A 185 -3.00 -1.71 42.91
C PRO A 185 -4.28 -0.93 42.59
N ASP A 186 -4.66 -0.02 43.48
CA ASP A 186 -5.86 0.83 43.33
C ASP A 186 -5.40 2.28 43.09
N ILE A 187 -5.13 2.60 41.81
CA ILE A 187 -4.47 3.86 41.44
C ILE A 187 -5.34 5.09 41.67
N GLU A 188 -6.66 4.94 41.78
CA GLU A 188 -7.58 6.02 42.17
C GLU A 188 -7.40 6.42 43.64
N LYS A 189 -6.92 5.50 44.49
CA LYS A 189 -6.71 5.76 45.92
C LYS A 189 -5.27 6.11 46.25
N GLU A 190 -4.30 5.33 45.74
CA GLU A 190 -2.88 5.50 46.09
C GLU A 190 -2.10 6.37 45.09
N GLY A 191 -2.64 6.60 43.89
CA GLY A 191 -1.96 7.30 42.80
C GLY A 191 -1.04 6.39 41.98
N PHE A 192 -0.96 6.65 40.67
CA PHE A 192 -0.23 5.78 39.74
C PHE A 192 1.28 5.71 40.01
N ALA A 193 1.93 6.86 40.29
CA ALA A 193 3.35 6.89 40.63
C ALA A 193 3.70 6.06 41.86
N ALA A 194 2.90 6.18 42.93
CA ALA A 194 3.12 5.46 44.17
C ALA A 194 2.92 3.95 43.99
N ALA A 195 1.87 3.56 43.26
CA ALA A 195 1.63 2.16 42.90
C ALA A 195 2.83 1.56 42.13
N ALA A 196 3.36 2.28 41.14
CA ALA A 196 4.52 1.85 40.37
C ALA A 196 5.78 1.69 41.23
N VAL A 197 6.06 2.63 42.12
CA VAL A 197 7.20 2.53 43.06
C VAL A 197 7.03 1.35 44.02
N ARG A 198 5.81 1.10 44.51
CA ARG A 198 5.51 0.01 45.44
C ARG A 198 5.75 -1.37 44.84
N VAL A 199 5.36 -1.58 43.58
CA VAL A 199 5.42 -2.90 42.95
C VAL A 199 6.67 -3.13 42.10
N VAL A 200 7.54 -2.14 41.90
CA VAL A 200 8.71 -2.28 41.01
C VAL A 200 9.65 -3.43 41.40
N GLY A 201 9.73 -3.77 42.69
CA GLY A 201 10.53 -4.89 43.20
C GLY A 201 9.88 -6.27 43.05
N ASP A 202 8.61 -6.33 42.62
CA ASP A 202 7.87 -7.57 42.42
C ASP A 202 8.24 -8.24 41.09
N ALA A 203 8.35 -9.57 41.10
CA ALA A 203 8.56 -10.35 39.89
C ALA A 203 7.39 -10.21 38.90
N GLU A 204 6.16 -10.08 39.41
CA GLU A 204 4.91 -9.94 38.66
C GLU A 204 4.48 -8.48 38.47
N ARG A 205 5.38 -7.51 38.67
CA ARG A 205 5.08 -6.07 38.56
C ARG A 205 4.33 -5.67 37.28
N ALA A 206 4.65 -6.30 36.14
CA ALA A 206 4.01 -6.02 34.87
C ALA A 206 2.53 -6.45 34.87
N TYR A 207 2.22 -7.59 35.48
CA TYR A 207 0.86 -8.09 35.66
C TYR A 207 0.07 -7.22 36.65
N LEU A 208 0.68 -6.86 37.78
CA LEU A 208 0.05 -6.03 38.81
C LEU A 208 -0.27 -4.62 38.29
N LEU A 209 0.71 -3.95 37.66
CA LEU A 209 0.49 -2.63 37.06
C LEU A 209 -0.46 -2.71 35.87
N GLY A 210 -0.39 -3.78 35.07
CA GLY A 210 -1.31 -3.96 33.95
C GLY A 210 -2.76 -4.06 34.40
N ALA A 211 -3.03 -4.75 35.52
CA ALA A 211 -4.37 -4.80 36.12
C ALA A 211 -4.86 -3.44 36.59
N ALA A 212 -4.00 -2.64 37.22
CA ALA A 212 -4.34 -1.29 37.63
C ALA A 212 -4.66 -0.38 36.43
N VAL A 213 -3.83 -0.41 35.38
CA VAL A 213 -4.04 0.35 34.15
C VAL A 213 -5.34 -0.09 33.45
N ALA A 214 -5.57 -1.40 33.30
CA ALA A 214 -6.76 -1.94 32.67
C ALA A 214 -8.04 -1.52 33.42
N LYS A 215 -8.01 -1.53 34.75
CA LYS A 215 -9.12 -1.05 35.59
C LYS A 215 -9.39 0.44 35.39
N HIS A 216 -8.36 1.28 35.31
CA HIS A 216 -8.51 2.72 35.12
C HIS A 216 -9.13 3.09 33.77
N ILE A 217 -8.72 2.41 32.69
CA ILE A 217 -9.25 2.68 31.34
C ILE A 217 -10.63 2.04 31.10
N ALA A 218 -11.14 1.24 32.04
CA ALA A 218 -12.46 0.61 31.95
C ALA A 218 -13.60 1.64 31.91
N GLU A 219 -13.40 2.81 32.51
CA GLU A 219 -14.39 3.89 32.56
C GLU A 219 -14.43 4.74 31.28
N ALA A 220 -13.55 4.46 30.32
CA ALA A 220 -13.48 5.21 29.09
C ALA A 220 -14.72 4.96 28.20
N LYS A 221 -15.23 6.03 27.59
CA LYS A 221 -16.41 5.95 26.71
C LYS A 221 -16.10 5.36 25.34
N ASP A 222 -14.89 5.62 24.86
CA ASP A 222 -14.47 5.33 23.51
C ASP A 222 -12.93 5.17 23.45
N TRP A 223 -12.38 4.82 22.29
CA TRP A 223 -10.95 4.59 22.11
C TRP A 223 -10.11 5.86 22.28
N GLY A 224 -10.63 7.02 21.87
CA GLY A 224 -9.97 8.31 22.07
C GLY A 224 -9.84 8.66 23.54
N ASP A 225 -10.89 8.44 24.33
CA ASP A 225 -10.92 8.60 25.78
C ASP A 225 -9.97 7.61 26.47
N LYS A 226 -9.89 6.36 26.00
CA LYS A 226 -8.88 5.39 26.48
C LYS A 226 -7.46 5.90 26.28
N VAL A 227 -7.14 6.41 25.09
CA VAL A 227 -5.82 6.97 24.81
C VAL A 227 -5.54 8.16 25.72
N ASN A 228 -6.48 9.08 25.90
CA ASN A 228 -6.30 10.21 26.82
C ASN A 228 -6.01 9.77 28.25
N ARG A 229 -6.80 8.83 28.79
CA ARG A 229 -6.58 8.29 30.15
C ARG A 229 -5.22 7.61 30.28
N LEU A 230 -4.78 6.86 29.26
CA LEU A 230 -3.44 6.27 29.22
C LEU A 230 -2.34 7.34 29.23
N LEU A 231 -2.53 8.44 28.52
CA LEU A 231 -1.59 9.57 28.53
C LEU A 231 -1.65 10.37 29.84
N ASP A 232 -2.80 10.46 30.50
CA ASP A 232 -2.91 11.04 31.84
C ASP A 232 -2.11 10.23 32.86
N LEU A 233 -2.14 8.89 32.76
CA LEU A 233 -1.27 8.03 33.56
C LEU A 233 0.21 8.20 33.20
N ALA A 234 0.53 8.43 31.92
CA ALA A 234 1.91 8.68 31.48
C ALA A 234 2.47 9.99 32.06
N ASP A 235 1.65 11.05 32.10
CA ASP A 235 2.01 12.32 32.73
C ASP A 235 2.19 12.16 34.25
N GLN A 236 1.40 11.27 34.88
CA GLN A 236 1.52 10.91 36.30
C GLN A 236 2.59 9.86 36.59
N ALA A 237 3.34 9.40 35.59
CA ALA A 237 4.38 8.38 35.79
C ALA A 237 5.47 8.91 36.74
N PRO A 238 6.05 8.06 37.60
CA PRO A 238 6.98 8.53 38.63
C PRO A 238 8.19 9.26 38.03
N GLU A 239 8.57 10.37 38.65
CA GLU A 239 9.83 11.09 38.35
C GLU A 239 11.05 10.45 39.06
N GLY A 240 10.79 9.59 40.06
CA GLY A 240 11.76 8.85 40.85
C GLY A 240 12.42 7.67 40.11
N PRO A 241 12.71 6.53 40.77
CA PRO A 241 13.63 5.53 40.23
C PRO A 241 13.35 5.16 38.76
N PRO A 242 14.35 5.22 37.85
CA PRO A 242 14.14 4.96 36.42
C PRO A 242 13.46 3.61 36.14
N SER A 243 13.68 2.61 37.00
CA SER A 243 13.04 1.30 36.92
C SER A 243 11.51 1.37 37.16
N ALA A 244 11.05 2.19 38.10
CA ALA A 244 9.63 2.36 38.39
C ALA A 244 8.94 3.13 37.26
N ARG A 245 9.59 4.19 36.74
CA ARG A 245 9.09 4.94 35.58
C ARG A 245 9.01 4.05 34.34
N GLY A 246 10.04 3.25 34.08
CA GLY A 246 10.06 2.29 32.98
C GLY A 246 8.95 1.24 33.09
N ALA A 247 8.72 0.68 34.28
CA ALA A 247 7.64 -0.29 34.50
C ALA A 247 6.25 0.34 34.30
N ALA A 248 6.04 1.58 34.76
CA ALA A 248 4.80 2.31 34.58
C ALA A 248 4.50 2.57 33.10
N LEU A 249 5.47 3.12 32.35
CA LEU A 249 5.31 3.41 30.92
C LEU A 249 5.13 2.11 30.10
N PHE A 250 5.81 1.03 30.47
CA PHE A 250 5.62 -0.27 29.84
C PHE A 250 4.20 -0.83 30.03
N ALA A 251 3.60 -0.65 31.21
CA ALA A 251 2.23 -1.07 31.47
C ALA A 251 1.19 -0.26 30.66
N ILE A 252 1.49 1.01 30.36
CA ILE A 252 0.67 1.90 29.52
C ILE A 252 0.82 1.55 28.02
N GLU A 253 2.03 1.19 27.60
CA GLU A 253 2.37 0.98 26.19
C GLU A 253 1.60 -0.19 25.55
N GLY A 254 1.37 -1.27 26.31
CA GLY A 254 0.66 -2.45 25.83
C GLY A 254 -0.72 -2.14 25.23
N PRO A 255 -1.66 -1.57 26.00
CA PRO A 255 -2.98 -1.20 25.47
C PRO A 255 -2.89 -0.10 24.40
N LEU A 256 -1.96 0.87 24.50
CA LEU A 256 -1.76 1.85 23.43
C LEU A 256 -1.42 1.18 22.09
N ALA A 257 -0.44 0.26 22.07
CA ALA A 257 -0.04 -0.45 20.87
C ALA A 257 -1.19 -1.28 20.27
N GLU A 258 -2.03 -1.89 21.10
CA GLU A 258 -3.19 -2.67 20.66
C GLU A 258 -4.29 -1.78 20.06
N ILE A 259 -4.60 -0.64 20.70
CA ILE A 259 -5.56 0.35 20.18
C ILE A 259 -5.12 0.84 18.79
N LEU A 260 -3.85 1.23 18.67
CA LEU A 260 -3.27 1.79 17.45
C LEU A 260 -3.08 0.74 16.34
N GLY A 261 -2.87 -0.53 16.71
CA GLY A 261 -2.82 -1.65 15.77
C GLY A 261 -4.19 -2.00 15.17
N SER A 262 -5.27 -1.72 15.90
CA SER A 262 -6.65 -2.01 15.47
C SER A 262 -7.17 -1.00 14.47
N ARG A 263 -8.10 -1.43 13.58
CA ARG A 263 -8.73 -0.52 12.61
C ARG A 263 -9.69 0.46 13.28
N ALA A 264 -10.48 -0.02 14.24
CA ALA A 264 -11.46 0.79 14.94
C ALA A 264 -10.77 1.82 15.84
N GLY A 265 -9.82 1.39 16.68
CA GLY A 265 -9.09 2.27 17.58
C GLY A 265 -8.34 3.35 16.84
N MET A 266 -7.54 3.00 15.83
CA MET A 266 -6.81 4.00 15.05
C MET A 266 -7.74 4.98 14.30
N GLY A 267 -8.84 4.49 13.71
CA GLY A 267 -9.79 5.36 13.02
C GLY A 267 -10.44 6.39 13.93
N GLU A 268 -10.75 6.00 15.17
CA GLU A 268 -11.34 6.90 16.15
C GLU A 268 -10.31 7.88 16.73
N VAL A 269 -9.09 7.42 17.03
CA VAL A 269 -7.98 8.26 17.54
C VAL A 269 -7.63 9.37 16.56
N LEU A 270 -7.56 9.08 15.26
CA LEU A 270 -7.22 10.08 14.25
C LEU A 270 -8.32 11.11 14.01
N GLY A 271 -9.56 10.84 14.44
CA GLY A 271 -10.71 11.68 14.17
C GLY A 271 -11.11 11.70 12.68
N ALA A 272 -12.41 11.66 12.42
CA ALA A 272 -13.04 11.70 11.09
C ALA A 272 -12.86 10.45 10.19
N ALA A 273 -13.84 10.25 9.31
CA ALA A 273 -13.80 9.25 8.26
C ALA A 273 -12.92 9.76 7.11
N MET A 274 -11.62 9.48 7.18
CA MET A 274 -10.67 9.76 6.12
C MET A 274 -10.64 8.65 5.08
N ASP A 275 -10.29 8.99 3.84
CA ASP A 275 -9.83 7.97 2.89
C ASP A 275 -8.51 7.32 3.37
N LEU A 276 -8.10 6.27 2.68
CA LEU A 276 -6.94 5.49 3.10
C LEU A 276 -5.65 6.31 3.02
N GLY A 277 -5.49 7.14 2.00
CA GLY A 277 -4.31 7.98 1.80
C GLY A 277 -4.11 8.96 2.95
N HIS A 278 -5.14 9.73 3.27
CA HIS A 278 -5.10 10.68 4.39
C HIS A 278 -4.93 9.98 5.74
N SER A 279 -5.55 8.82 5.94
CA SER A 279 -5.34 8.02 7.16
C SER A 279 -3.88 7.55 7.29
N LEU A 280 -3.23 7.13 6.20
CA LEU A 280 -1.81 6.77 6.19
C LEU A 280 -0.92 7.99 6.47
N ALA A 281 -1.28 9.16 5.94
CA ALA A 281 -0.51 10.39 6.15
C ALA A 281 -0.61 10.84 7.61
N ALA A 282 -1.82 10.78 8.20
CA ALA A 282 -2.05 11.03 9.61
C ALA A 282 -1.27 10.05 10.51
N MET A 283 -1.27 8.75 10.18
CA MET A 283 -0.46 7.75 10.92
C MET A 283 1.04 8.03 10.84
N THR A 284 1.51 8.50 9.68
CA THR A 284 2.92 8.86 9.49
C THR A 284 3.28 10.07 10.35
N ARG A 285 2.44 11.11 10.34
CA ARG A 285 2.59 12.29 11.21
C ARG A 285 2.51 11.92 12.70
N LEU A 286 1.63 10.99 13.06
CA LEU A 286 1.45 10.53 14.45
C LEU A 286 2.73 9.91 15.03
N ALA A 287 3.50 9.18 14.23
CA ALA A 287 4.66 8.44 14.72
C ALA A 287 6.03 9.06 14.34
N GLY A 288 6.03 10.21 13.66
CA GLY A 288 7.22 11.02 13.37
C GLY A 288 6.84 12.49 13.23
N ALA A 289 6.26 13.07 14.28
CA ALA A 289 5.62 14.39 14.20
C ALA A 289 6.67 15.47 13.89
N GLU A 290 7.77 15.50 14.65
CA GLU A 290 8.89 16.42 14.44
C GLU A 290 9.42 16.40 12.99
N GLN A 291 9.61 15.22 12.40
CA GLN A 291 10.12 15.09 11.02
C GLN A 291 9.10 15.59 10.00
N VAL A 292 7.82 15.30 10.22
CA VAL A 292 6.74 15.74 9.33
C VAL A 292 6.48 17.24 9.47
N GLU A 293 6.56 17.83 10.66
CA GLU A 293 6.48 19.29 10.84
C GLU A 293 7.63 20.03 10.16
N ALA A 294 8.85 19.49 10.25
CA ALA A 294 10.00 20.04 9.54
C ALA A 294 9.81 19.98 8.01
N LEU A 295 9.24 18.87 7.51
CA LEU A 295 8.89 18.73 6.09
C LEU A 295 7.82 19.73 5.65
N LEU A 296 6.76 19.92 6.44
CA LEU A 296 5.68 20.88 6.17
C LEU A 296 6.17 22.33 6.21
N THR A 297 7.18 22.63 7.04
CA THR A 297 7.84 23.94 7.06
C THR A 297 8.62 24.19 5.77
N PHE A 298 9.29 23.16 5.24
CA PHE A 298 10.05 23.25 3.99
C PHE A 298 9.15 23.31 2.74
N ASP A 299 8.08 22.52 2.72
CA ASP A 299 7.10 22.48 1.64
C ASP A 299 5.66 22.58 2.19
N PRO A 300 5.15 23.81 2.37
CA PRO A 300 3.80 24.05 2.86
C PRO A 300 2.69 23.49 1.95
N GLY A 301 3.01 23.19 0.68
CA GLY A 301 2.04 22.61 -0.26
C GLY A 301 1.55 21.23 0.17
N LEU A 302 2.37 20.49 0.93
CA LEU A 302 2.04 19.14 1.42
C LEU A 302 0.95 19.12 2.49
N ALA A 303 0.63 20.24 3.13
CA ALA A 303 -0.39 20.33 4.17
C ALA A 303 -1.79 19.87 3.69
N ARG A 304 -2.04 19.94 2.38
CA ARG A 304 -3.29 19.43 1.77
C ARG A 304 -3.42 17.91 1.83
N CYS A 305 -2.29 17.21 1.80
CA CYS A 305 -2.21 15.75 1.79
C CYS A 305 -1.94 15.15 3.18
N ILE A 306 -1.40 15.94 4.10
CA ILE A 306 -1.01 15.51 5.44
C ILE A 306 -1.89 16.23 6.47
N PRO A 307 -2.99 15.60 6.93
CA PRO A 307 -3.93 16.25 7.83
C PRO A 307 -3.30 16.56 9.20
N GLU A 308 -3.87 17.55 9.88
CA GLU A 308 -3.55 17.84 11.29
C GLU A 308 -4.09 16.74 12.21
N LEU A 309 -3.34 16.49 13.29
CA LEU A 309 -3.74 15.52 14.30
C LEU A 309 -4.67 16.19 15.31
N PRO A 310 -5.89 15.67 15.54
CA PRO A 310 -6.78 16.25 16.53
C PRO A 310 -6.50 15.70 17.93
N GLY A 311 -6.79 16.52 18.95
CA GLY A 311 -6.95 16.13 20.36
C GLY A 311 -6.00 15.02 20.85
N PRO A 312 -6.49 13.80 21.14
CA PRO A 312 -5.67 12.70 21.65
C PRO A 312 -4.50 12.32 20.74
N ALA A 313 -4.66 12.38 19.42
CA ALA A 313 -3.62 12.01 18.46
C ALA A 313 -2.45 12.98 18.50
N ALA A 314 -2.69 14.29 18.59
CA ALA A 314 -1.61 15.27 18.72
C ALA A 314 -0.82 15.10 20.01
N ARG A 315 -1.52 14.86 21.14
CA ARG A 315 -0.87 14.62 22.43
C ARG A 315 -0.05 13.32 22.40
N LEU A 316 -0.59 12.26 21.80
CA LEU A 316 0.13 11.00 21.62
C LEU A 316 1.37 11.17 20.73
N ALA A 317 1.28 11.98 19.67
CA ALA A 317 2.40 12.24 18.77
C ALA A 317 3.63 12.81 19.51
N ASN A 318 3.41 13.75 20.44
CA ASN A 318 4.48 14.29 21.29
C ASN A 318 5.17 13.21 22.14
N TRP A 319 4.41 12.26 22.67
CA TRP A 319 4.96 11.13 23.41
C TRP A 319 5.72 10.15 22.51
N LEU A 320 5.24 9.93 21.28
CA LEU A 320 5.87 9.05 20.29
C LEU A 320 7.14 9.63 19.66
N ASP A 321 7.33 10.94 19.66
CA ASP A 321 8.61 11.54 19.24
C ASP A 321 9.73 11.35 20.27
N GLY A 322 9.36 11.15 21.53
CA GLY A 322 10.29 10.84 22.61
C GLY A 322 10.81 9.39 22.60
N PRO A 323 11.69 9.02 23.55
CA PRO A 323 12.27 7.68 23.65
C PRO A 323 11.28 6.60 24.13
N HIS A 324 10.04 6.97 24.43
CA HIS A 324 9.02 6.09 24.99
C HIS A 324 8.13 5.47 23.91
N PHE A 325 7.34 4.46 24.26
CA PHE A 325 6.29 3.87 23.40
C PHE A 325 6.77 3.32 22.03
N GLU A 326 7.91 2.64 22.02
CA GLU A 326 8.48 1.98 20.83
C GLU A 326 7.56 0.92 20.21
N GLN A 327 6.89 0.09 21.00
CA GLN A 327 5.92 -0.90 20.53
C GLN A 327 4.69 -0.24 19.90
N ALA A 328 4.27 0.92 20.41
CA ALA A 328 3.19 1.69 19.82
C ALA A 328 3.61 2.24 18.44
N ARG A 329 4.83 2.80 18.32
CA ARG A 329 5.40 3.18 17.01
C ARG A 329 5.47 1.97 16.07
N ALA A 330 5.96 0.83 16.54
CA ALA A 330 6.06 -0.39 15.75
C ALA A 330 4.68 -0.91 15.28
N ALA A 331 3.63 -0.77 16.10
CA ALA A 331 2.27 -1.12 15.71
C ALA A 331 1.75 -0.22 14.57
N ILE A 332 2.02 1.09 14.65
CA ILE A 332 1.70 2.05 13.58
C ILE A 332 2.48 1.70 12.31
N ALA A 333 3.78 1.46 12.41
CA ALA A 333 4.65 1.11 11.29
C ALA A 333 4.19 -0.16 10.55
N LYS A 334 3.89 -1.24 11.30
CA LYS A 334 3.33 -2.48 10.74
C LYS A 334 2.00 -2.23 10.02
N ARG A 335 1.14 -1.36 10.57
CA ARG A 335 -0.14 -1.00 9.95
C ARG A 335 0.06 -0.22 8.67
N VAL A 336 0.93 0.79 8.66
CA VAL A 336 1.27 1.57 7.47
C VAL A 336 1.78 0.66 6.35
N LEU A 337 2.74 -0.23 6.65
CA LEU A 337 3.24 -1.19 5.67
C LEU A 337 2.15 -2.11 5.13
N ARG A 338 1.31 -2.68 6.01
CA ARG A 338 0.23 -3.58 5.60
C ARG A 338 -0.76 -2.89 4.66
N GLU A 339 -1.14 -1.65 4.94
CA GLU A 339 -2.08 -0.90 4.09
C GLU A 339 -1.43 -0.45 2.78
N LEU A 340 -0.14 -0.08 2.78
CA LEU A 340 0.60 0.27 1.55
C LEU A 340 0.72 -0.92 0.59
N HIS A 341 0.94 -2.13 1.11
CA HIS A 341 0.92 -3.36 0.31
C HIS A 341 -0.51 -3.82 -0.05
N GLY A 342 -1.53 -3.20 0.54
CA GLY A 342 -2.93 -3.54 0.30
C GLY A 342 -3.42 -3.08 -1.07
N VAL A 343 -4.46 -3.75 -1.58
CA VAL A 343 -5.07 -3.49 -2.90
C VAL A 343 -6.12 -2.37 -2.88
N ARG A 344 -6.44 -1.79 -1.73
CA ARG A 344 -7.41 -0.69 -1.62
C ARG A 344 -6.80 0.60 -2.15
N ARG A 345 -7.54 1.36 -2.95
CA ARG A 345 -7.18 2.71 -3.43
C ARG A 345 -6.92 3.67 -2.24
N LEU A 346 -5.93 4.56 -2.39
CA LEU A 346 -5.62 5.59 -1.38
C LEU A 346 -6.74 6.63 -1.38
N ASN A 347 -7.10 7.11 -2.56
CA ASN A 347 -8.22 8.01 -2.77
C ASN A 347 -9.13 7.47 -3.88
N PRO A 348 -10.21 6.74 -3.52
CA PRO A 348 -11.12 6.15 -4.50
C PRO A 348 -11.87 7.16 -5.35
N THR A 349 -12.03 8.40 -4.87
CA THR A 349 -12.86 9.44 -5.51
C THR A 349 -12.07 10.37 -6.42
N ASP A 350 -10.74 10.44 -6.26
CA ASP A 350 -9.89 11.36 -7.00
C ASP A 350 -8.53 10.71 -7.30
N ALA A 351 -8.32 10.35 -8.57
CA ALA A 351 -7.10 9.71 -9.04
C ALA A 351 -5.91 10.69 -9.15
N ASP A 352 -6.14 11.97 -9.46
CA ASP A 352 -5.08 12.98 -9.48
C ASP A 352 -4.57 13.21 -8.06
N ASN A 353 -5.49 13.38 -7.08
CA ASN A 353 -5.12 13.51 -5.67
C ASN A 353 -4.47 12.24 -5.10
N GLU A 354 -4.81 11.04 -5.59
CA GLU A 354 -4.12 9.80 -5.18
C GLU A 354 -2.62 9.82 -5.53
N ILE A 355 -2.24 10.40 -6.67
CA ILE A 355 -0.83 10.55 -7.06
C ILE A 355 -0.12 11.54 -6.12
N GLU A 356 -0.76 12.68 -5.82
CA GLU A 356 -0.23 13.68 -4.88
C GLU A 356 -0.07 13.12 -3.48
N LEU A 357 -1.08 12.40 -2.97
CA LEU A 357 -1.05 11.72 -1.68
C LEU A 357 0.07 10.68 -1.62
N LEU A 358 0.27 9.87 -2.66
CA LEU A 358 1.34 8.88 -2.67
C LEU A 358 2.72 9.55 -2.59
N ARG A 359 2.91 10.67 -3.31
CA ARG A 359 4.14 11.45 -3.26
C ARG A 359 4.37 12.05 -1.87
N ALA A 360 3.34 12.69 -1.29
CA ALA A 360 3.41 13.27 0.05
C ALA A 360 3.75 12.20 1.11
N LEU A 361 3.12 11.03 1.01
CA LEU A 361 3.42 9.87 1.85
C LEU A 361 4.87 9.40 1.70
N ALA A 362 5.40 9.33 0.48
CA ALA A 362 6.78 8.93 0.24
C ALA A 362 7.77 9.89 0.88
N MET A 363 7.52 11.19 0.75
CA MET A 363 8.33 12.25 1.36
C MET A 363 8.25 12.19 2.89
N ALA A 364 7.04 12.08 3.46
CA ALA A 364 6.83 12.00 4.90
C ALA A 364 7.47 10.75 5.53
N LEU A 365 7.29 9.57 4.92
CA LEU A 365 7.89 8.33 5.41
C LEU A 365 9.41 8.32 5.29
N THR A 366 9.94 8.92 4.22
CA THR A 366 11.40 9.06 4.04
C THR A 366 11.99 10.05 5.05
N ALA A 367 11.28 11.15 5.34
CA ALA A 367 11.69 12.08 6.39
C ALA A 367 11.69 11.43 7.78
N ALA A 368 10.70 10.57 8.05
CA ALA A 368 10.57 9.81 9.29
C ALA A 368 11.34 8.47 9.29
N ALA A 369 12.18 8.20 8.28
CA ALA A 369 12.92 6.95 8.18
C ALA A 369 13.85 6.75 9.38
N GLY A 370 13.93 5.52 9.88
CA GLY A 370 14.70 5.16 11.07
C GLY A 370 13.94 5.31 12.40
N ARG A 371 12.86 6.12 12.45
CA ARG A 371 11.97 6.15 13.63
C ARG A 371 10.89 5.07 13.60
N MET A 372 10.37 4.79 12.40
CA MET A 372 9.27 3.83 12.21
C MET A 372 9.66 2.66 11.30
N LEU A 373 10.27 2.99 10.16
CA LEU A 373 10.57 2.06 9.08
C LEU A 373 11.98 2.30 8.57
N THR A 374 12.60 1.25 8.06
CA THR A 374 13.87 1.35 7.34
C THR A 374 13.67 1.93 5.94
N GLN A 375 14.72 2.50 5.37
CA GLN A 375 14.68 3.00 3.98
C GLN A 375 14.32 1.90 2.97
N GLN A 376 14.77 0.67 3.21
CA GLN A 376 14.48 -0.46 2.34
C GLN A 376 12.99 -0.84 2.38
N GLU A 377 12.39 -0.94 3.57
CA GLU A 377 10.95 -1.23 3.71
C GLU A 377 10.08 -0.17 3.04
N ILE A 378 10.47 1.10 3.16
CA ILE A 378 9.80 2.22 2.48
C ILE A 378 9.89 2.04 0.96
N GLN A 379 11.11 1.83 0.44
CA GLN A 379 11.34 1.66 -0.99
C GLN A 379 10.54 0.49 -1.59
N ASP A 380 10.49 -0.64 -0.90
CA ASP A 380 9.75 -1.83 -1.32
C ASP A 380 8.24 -1.57 -1.30
N ALA A 381 7.72 -0.93 -0.25
CA ALA A 381 6.30 -0.57 -0.14
C ALA A 381 5.87 0.38 -1.27
N PHE A 382 6.65 1.42 -1.58
CA PHE A 382 6.33 2.36 -2.66
C PHE A 382 6.50 1.75 -4.04
N THR A 383 7.41 0.81 -4.22
CA THR A 383 7.55 0.04 -5.46
C THR A 383 6.33 -0.84 -5.68
N ALA A 384 5.88 -1.58 -4.67
CA ALA A 384 4.66 -2.38 -4.74
C ALA A 384 3.43 -1.50 -5.02
N ARG A 385 3.30 -0.40 -4.28
CA ARG A 385 2.16 0.53 -4.40
C ARG A 385 2.10 1.23 -5.76
N SER A 386 3.25 1.61 -6.32
CA SER A 386 3.33 2.20 -7.66
C SER A 386 2.81 1.26 -8.76
N GLY A 387 2.83 -0.06 -8.53
CA GLY A 387 2.23 -1.04 -9.42
C GLY A 387 0.72 -0.83 -9.61
N MET A 388 0.03 -0.32 -8.59
CA MET A 388 -1.41 -0.02 -8.67
C MET A 388 -1.71 1.23 -9.51
N LEU A 389 -0.80 2.22 -9.52
CA LEU A 389 -0.98 3.43 -10.32
C LEU A 389 -0.81 3.19 -11.82
N VAL A 390 -0.12 2.10 -12.19
CA VAL A 390 0.10 1.70 -13.59
C VAL A 390 -0.84 0.58 -14.04
N ALA A 391 -1.83 0.22 -13.20
CA ALA A 391 -2.89 -0.69 -13.59
C ALA A 391 -3.82 0.00 -14.60
N GLY A 392 -4.32 -0.75 -15.59
CA GLY A 392 -5.09 -0.18 -16.69
C GLY A 392 -6.37 0.53 -16.25
N ASP A 393 -7.07 -0.01 -15.25
CA ASP A 393 -8.25 0.60 -14.63
C ASP A 393 -7.93 1.92 -13.92
N PHE A 394 -6.79 2.00 -13.23
CA PHE A 394 -6.33 3.26 -12.63
C PHE A 394 -6.04 4.31 -13.70
N VAL A 395 -5.28 3.96 -14.74
CA VAL A 395 -4.90 4.90 -15.81
C VAL A 395 -6.12 5.38 -16.58
N LEU A 396 -7.10 4.51 -16.86
CA LEU A 396 -8.36 4.90 -17.47
C LEU A 396 -9.12 5.92 -16.61
N ASN A 397 -9.23 5.67 -15.31
CA ASN A 397 -9.88 6.61 -14.38
C ASN A 397 -9.11 7.95 -14.25
N LEU A 398 -7.78 7.91 -14.29
CA LEU A 398 -6.94 9.10 -14.22
C LEU A 398 -7.10 10.00 -15.45
N LEU A 399 -7.18 9.40 -16.63
CA LEU A 399 -7.40 10.14 -17.88
C LEU A 399 -8.83 10.68 -17.95
N GLY A 400 -9.82 9.92 -17.45
CA GLY A 400 -11.21 10.34 -17.44
C GLY A 400 -11.77 10.58 -18.86
N GLU A 401 -12.84 11.36 -18.95
CA GLU A 401 -13.45 11.74 -20.23
C GLU A 401 -13.29 13.24 -20.48
N GLY A 402 -13.10 13.64 -21.74
CA GLY A 402 -13.15 15.03 -22.17
C GLY A 402 -11.86 15.85 -22.04
N LYS A 403 -10.76 15.27 -21.51
CA LYS A 403 -9.45 15.95 -21.49
C LYS A 403 -8.88 16.10 -22.91
N ALA A 404 -8.23 17.23 -23.19
CA ALA A 404 -7.51 17.43 -24.45
C ALA A 404 -6.27 16.51 -24.50
N ALA A 405 -5.84 16.06 -25.68
CA ALA A 405 -4.74 15.11 -25.79
C ALA A 405 -3.42 15.62 -25.19
N ALA A 406 -3.18 16.94 -25.22
CA ALA A 406 -2.04 17.58 -24.56
C ALA A 406 -2.11 17.49 -23.03
N GLU A 407 -3.30 17.62 -22.45
CA GLU A 407 -3.54 17.52 -21.01
C GLU A 407 -3.44 16.07 -20.53
N GLU A 408 -3.95 15.12 -21.33
CA GLU A 408 -3.77 13.68 -21.10
C GLU A 408 -2.27 13.32 -21.09
N ALA A 409 -1.49 13.84 -22.05
CA ALA A 409 -0.04 13.64 -22.07
C ALA A 409 0.65 14.23 -20.84
N ALA A 410 0.28 15.45 -20.43
CA ALA A 410 0.81 16.06 -19.21
C ALA A 410 0.47 15.23 -17.97
N THR A 411 -0.74 14.68 -17.90
CA THR A 411 -1.19 13.80 -16.80
C THR A 411 -0.37 12.50 -16.77
N LEU A 412 -0.13 11.87 -17.93
CA LEU A 412 0.71 10.67 -18.03
C LEU A 412 2.19 10.95 -17.69
N ILE A 413 2.71 12.15 -17.99
CA ILE A 413 4.04 12.57 -17.56
C ILE A 413 4.10 12.71 -16.04
N ARG A 414 3.09 13.33 -15.40
CA ARG A 414 2.99 13.38 -13.93
C ARG A 414 2.92 11.98 -13.32
N LEU A 415 2.18 11.05 -13.94
CA LEU A 415 2.19 9.65 -13.52
C LEU A 415 3.60 9.07 -13.59
N CYS A 416 4.29 9.27 -14.72
CA CYS A 416 5.68 8.83 -14.90
C CYS A 416 6.61 9.40 -13.82
N GLU A 417 6.46 10.66 -13.42
CA GLU A 417 7.26 11.30 -12.36
C GLU A 417 7.09 10.63 -10.99
N ASN A 418 5.86 10.20 -10.66
CA ASN A 418 5.50 9.77 -9.30
C ASN A 418 5.47 8.24 -9.11
N VAL A 419 5.64 7.44 -10.17
CA VAL A 419 5.81 5.99 -10.02
C VAL A 419 7.25 5.62 -9.64
N THR A 420 7.38 4.63 -8.77
CA THR A 420 8.67 4.11 -8.27
C THR A 420 8.89 2.67 -8.75
N GLY A 421 10.15 2.33 -9.04
CA GLY A 421 10.56 1.00 -9.52
C GLY A 421 10.67 0.91 -11.04
N ALA A 422 11.70 0.22 -11.52
CA ALA A 422 12.04 0.16 -12.96
C ALA A 422 10.89 -0.42 -13.81
N ALA A 423 10.24 -1.49 -13.34
CA ALA A 423 9.11 -2.09 -14.05
C ALA A 423 7.90 -1.15 -14.13
N ASN A 424 7.59 -0.41 -13.06
CA ASN A 424 6.48 0.53 -13.04
C ASN A 424 6.77 1.76 -13.91
N LYS A 425 7.99 2.29 -13.88
CA LYS A 425 8.45 3.36 -14.79
C LYS A 425 8.28 2.96 -16.26
N ARG A 426 8.67 1.74 -16.62
CA ARG A 426 8.47 1.16 -17.97
C ARG A 426 6.99 0.96 -18.31
N ALA A 427 6.15 0.61 -17.34
CA ALA A 427 4.71 0.48 -17.57
C ALA A 427 4.07 1.85 -17.83
N ALA A 428 4.37 2.85 -17.01
CA ALA A 428 3.89 4.22 -17.18
C ALA A 428 4.38 4.84 -18.49
N SER A 429 5.66 4.64 -18.85
CA SER A 429 6.23 5.15 -20.11
C SER A 429 5.55 4.56 -21.33
N ARG A 430 5.13 3.28 -21.30
CA ARG A 430 4.36 2.65 -22.38
C ARG A 430 3.01 3.33 -22.62
N TYR A 431 2.28 3.71 -21.55
CA TYR A 431 1.04 4.48 -21.70
C TYR A 431 1.30 5.84 -22.36
N LEU A 432 2.32 6.57 -21.90
CA LEU A 432 2.69 7.86 -22.47
C LEU A 432 3.14 7.73 -23.94
N ALA A 433 3.96 6.73 -24.26
CA ALA A 433 4.43 6.47 -25.61
C ALA A 433 3.28 6.14 -26.56
N ALA A 434 2.38 5.24 -26.16
CA ALA A 434 1.19 4.90 -26.94
C ALA A 434 0.31 6.12 -27.19
N HIS A 435 0.14 6.97 -26.18
CA HIS A 435 -0.64 8.20 -26.29
C HIS A 435 -0.03 9.22 -27.25
N VAL A 436 1.28 9.52 -27.10
CA VAL A 436 2.00 10.48 -27.95
C VAL A 436 2.15 9.98 -29.40
N GLN A 437 2.18 8.67 -29.60
CA GLN A 437 2.20 8.06 -30.94
C GLN A 437 0.81 8.01 -31.59
N ALA A 438 -0.27 8.18 -30.82
CA ALA A 438 -1.62 8.09 -31.34
C ALA A 438 -1.93 9.21 -32.35
N LEU A 439 -2.69 8.86 -33.39
CA LEU A 439 -3.12 9.81 -34.41
C LEU A 439 -3.99 10.94 -33.83
N ARG A 440 -4.76 10.66 -32.76
CA ARG A 440 -5.56 11.67 -32.04
C ARG A 440 -4.68 12.80 -31.51
N PHE A 441 -3.61 12.44 -30.79
CA PHE A 441 -2.68 13.40 -30.21
C PHE A 441 -2.04 14.28 -31.29
N GLU A 442 -1.59 13.68 -32.40
CA GLU A 442 -1.05 14.43 -33.53
C GLU A 442 -2.10 15.38 -34.13
N LYS A 443 -3.32 14.90 -34.40
CA LYS A 443 -4.37 15.70 -35.05
C LYS A 443 -4.81 16.87 -34.18
N GLU A 444 -5.06 16.65 -32.89
CA GLU A 444 -5.48 17.71 -31.98
C GLU A 444 -4.40 18.80 -31.89
N LEU A 445 -3.13 18.44 -31.74
CA LEU A 445 -2.07 19.45 -31.65
C LEU A 445 -1.78 20.18 -32.97
N ARG A 446 -1.97 19.53 -34.12
CA ARG A 446 -1.77 20.19 -35.42
C ARG A 446 -2.94 21.09 -35.80
N PHE A 447 -4.15 20.58 -35.66
CA PHE A 447 -5.37 21.22 -36.19
C PHE A 447 -6.24 21.88 -35.11
N GLY A 448 -5.80 21.88 -33.84
CA GLY A 448 -6.48 22.55 -32.73
C GLY A 448 -6.59 24.07 -32.89
N PRO A 449 -7.39 24.73 -32.03
CA PRO A 449 -7.67 26.17 -32.11
C PRO A 449 -6.47 27.07 -31.77
N GLU A 450 -5.42 26.54 -31.15
CA GLU A 450 -4.24 27.29 -30.74
C GLU A 450 -3.41 27.78 -31.94
N THR A 451 -2.74 28.92 -31.75
CA THR A 451 -1.79 29.43 -32.75
C THR A 451 -0.58 28.51 -32.89
N PRO A 452 0.12 28.51 -34.04
CA PRO A 452 1.32 27.69 -34.22
C PRO A 452 2.39 27.89 -33.14
N ALA A 453 2.59 29.13 -32.67
CA ALA A 453 3.52 29.44 -31.60
C ALA A 453 3.11 28.80 -30.26
N GLN A 454 1.81 28.84 -29.92
CA GLN A 454 1.28 28.19 -28.72
C GLN A 454 1.43 26.66 -28.79
N LYS A 455 1.13 26.05 -29.93
CA LYS A 455 1.28 24.59 -30.14
C LYS A 455 2.72 24.14 -29.96
N LEU A 456 3.68 24.86 -30.55
CA LEU A 456 5.10 24.61 -30.38
C LEU A 456 5.54 24.76 -28.92
N ALA A 457 5.04 25.77 -28.20
CA ALA A 457 5.34 25.96 -26.79
C ALA A 457 4.78 24.82 -25.91
N ILE A 458 3.57 24.33 -26.20
CA ILE A 458 2.98 23.17 -25.52
C ILE A 458 3.86 21.93 -25.71
N LEU A 459 4.25 21.62 -26.96
CA LEU A 459 5.14 20.49 -27.27
C LEU A 459 6.51 20.63 -26.60
N ALA A 460 7.09 21.84 -26.58
CA ALA A 460 8.35 22.13 -25.91
C ALA A 460 8.27 21.85 -24.40
N ARG A 461 7.15 22.25 -23.76
CA ARG A 461 6.89 21.97 -22.36
C ARG A 461 6.79 20.46 -22.11
N LEU A 462 5.95 19.75 -22.88
CA LEU A 462 5.81 18.30 -22.75
C LEU A 462 7.16 17.58 -22.93
N GLN A 463 7.97 17.97 -23.92
CA GLN A 463 9.27 17.32 -24.17
C GLN A 463 10.26 17.53 -23.02
N ARG A 464 10.26 18.72 -22.40
CA ARG A 464 11.06 19.02 -21.20
C ARG A 464 10.57 18.25 -19.99
N ASP A 465 9.27 18.16 -19.79
CA ASP A 465 8.67 17.43 -18.67
C ASP A 465 8.96 15.92 -18.79
N VAL A 466 8.94 15.34 -20.00
CA VAL A 466 9.42 13.96 -20.24
C VAL A 466 10.88 13.78 -19.79
N GLY A 467 11.74 14.76 -20.07
CA GLY A 467 13.15 14.73 -19.63
C GLY A 467 13.31 14.79 -18.11
N ARG A 468 12.33 15.38 -17.40
CA ARG A 468 12.31 15.46 -15.92
C ARG A 468 11.68 14.24 -15.26
N ALA A 469 10.91 13.43 -15.99
CA ALA A 469 10.24 12.24 -15.48
C ALA A 469 11.16 11.10 -15.02
N ARG A 470 12.48 11.23 -15.24
CA ARG A 470 13.52 10.24 -14.89
C ARG A 470 13.22 8.85 -15.46
N LEU A 471 12.72 8.83 -16.70
CA LEU A 471 12.60 7.60 -17.48
C LEU A 471 13.98 7.18 -17.99
N VAL A 472 14.16 5.89 -18.28
CA VAL A 472 15.38 5.43 -18.95
C VAL A 472 15.42 5.96 -20.38
N ASP A 473 16.61 6.16 -20.92
CA ASP A 473 16.81 6.71 -22.27
C ASP A 473 16.04 5.98 -23.37
N GLU A 474 15.96 4.65 -23.27
CA GLU A 474 15.22 3.79 -24.21
C GLU A 474 13.72 4.13 -24.27
N ASP A 475 13.15 4.58 -23.16
CA ASP A 475 11.73 4.96 -23.06
C ASP A 475 11.53 6.46 -23.34
N ALA A 476 12.43 7.32 -22.85
CA ALA A 476 12.30 8.77 -22.95
C ALA A 476 12.55 9.31 -24.36
N LYS A 477 13.63 8.85 -25.01
CA LYS A 477 14.09 9.40 -26.30
C LYS A 477 13.07 9.22 -27.42
N PRO A 478 12.39 8.07 -27.60
CA PRO A 478 11.36 7.92 -28.63
C PRO A 478 10.17 8.87 -28.43
N ILE A 479 9.77 9.11 -27.18
CA ILE A 479 8.67 10.03 -26.85
C ILE A 479 9.10 11.47 -27.18
N GLN A 480 10.30 11.87 -26.75
CA GLN A 480 10.84 13.20 -27.04
C GLN A 480 11.02 13.45 -28.54
N ALA A 481 11.53 12.46 -29.28
CA ALA A 481 11.70 12.55 -30.73
C ALA A 481 10.34 12.75 -31.42
N ARG A 482 9.32 11.98 -31.02
CA ARG A 482 7.97 12.10 -31.59
C ARG A 482 7.35 13.47 -31.34
N LEU A 483 7.52 14.04 -30.14
CA LEU A 483 7.08 15.41 -29.84
C LEU A 483 7.80 16.44 -30.73
N GLY A 484 9.11 16.24 -30.97
CA GLY A 484 9.91 17.03 -31.90
C GLY A 484 9.42 16.94 -33.35
N ASP A 485 9.10 15.75 -33.82
CA ASP A 485 8.59 15.51 -35.19
C ASP A 485 7.25 16.22 -35.42
N ILE A 486 6.31 16.13 -34.47
CA ILE A 486 5.03 16.85 -34.54
C ILE A 486 5.27 18.36 -34.58
N GLY A 487 6.19 18.87 -33.75
CA GLY A 487 6.61 20.28 -33.82
C GLY A 487 7.18 20.65 -35.18
N GLY A 488 7.96 19.74 -35.78
CA GLY A 488 8.46 19.84 -37.14
C GLY A 488 7.35 19.93 -38.20
N MET A 489 6.26 19.19 -38.05
CA MET A 489 5.10 19.26 -38.96
C MET A 489 4.38 20.60 -38.83
N ILE A 490 4.10 21.04 -37.60
CA ILE A 490 3.43 22.32 -37.31
C ILE A 490 4.22 23.49 -37.87
N GLU A 491 5.53 23.51 -37.64
CA GLU A 491 6.39 24.56 -38.18
C GLU A 491 6.40 24.50 -39.72
N ASN A 492 6.48 23.31 -40.31
CA ASN A 492 6.51 23.18 -41.77
C ASN A 492 5.21 23.66 -42.44
N GLU A 493 4.05 23.47 -41.79
CA GLU A 493 2.75 23.95 -42.29
C GLU A 493 2.56 25.45 -42.08
N SER A 494 2.91 25.96 -40.91
CA SER A 494 2.72 27.38 -40.56
C SER A 494 3.80 28.31 -41.12
N LYS A 495 4.97 27.77 -41.48
CA LYS A 495 6.18 28.51 -41.86
C LYS A 495 6.59 29.55 -40.81
N LEU A 496 6.34 29.28 -39.53
CA LEU A 496 6.55 30.24 -38.44
C LEU A 496 8.00 30.76 -38.39
N VAL A 497 9.00 29.89 -38.57
CA VAL A 497 10.41 30.30 -38.55
C VAL A 497 10.70 31.31 -39.66
N MET A 498 10.19 31.05 -40.86
CA MET A 498 10.35 31.96 -42.00
C MET A 498 9.60 33.27 -41.82
N LEU A 499 8.41 33.24 -41.21
CA LEU A 499 7.63 34.44 -40.88
C LEU A 499 8.37 35.30 -39.86
N LEU A 500 8.94 34.70 -38.81
CA LEU A 500 9.75 35.41 -37.81
C LEU A 500 11.02 36.00 -38.44
N ALA A 501 11.72 35.23 -39.28
CA ALA A 501 12.92 35.69 -39.97
C ALA A 501 12.64 36.90 -40.88
N LYS A 502 11.46 36.99 -41.49
CA LYS A 502 11.06 38.08 -42.40
C LYS A 502 10.18 39.16 -41.76
N ALA A 503 9.88 39.05 -40.47
CA ALA A 503 8.99 40.00 -39.79
C ALA A 503 9.57 41.42 -39.85
N GLN A 504 8.69 42.42 -39.99
CA GLN A 504 9.08 43.83 -39.87
C GLN A 504 9.27 44.19 -38.38
N ALA A 505 10.36 43.66 -37.80
CA ALA A 505 10.74 43.84 -36.42
C ALA A 505 12.27 43.99 -36.30
N PRO A 506 12.78 44.63 -35.22
CA PRO A 506 14.21 44.75 -34.97
C PRO A 506 14.95 43.40 -35.09
N ALA A 507 16.13 43.39 -35.71
CA ALA A 507 16.89 42.18 -35.99
C ALA A 507 17.30 41.46 -34.69
N VAL A 508 17.62 42.21 -33.63
CA VAL A 508 17.92 41.64 -32.30
C VAL A 508 16.71 40.92 -31.71
N HIS A 509 15.52 41.49 -31.85
CA HIS A 509 14.28 40.86 -31.37
C HIS A 509 13.95 39.57 -32.17
N ARG A 510 14.06 39.62 -33.50
CA ARG A 510 13.91 38.44 -34.37
C ARG A 510 14.91 37.34 -33.99
N LEU A 511 16.16 37.71 -33.75
CA LEU A 511 17.20 36.78 -33.32
C LEU A 511 16.86 36.12 -31.98
N SER A 512 16.41 36.90 -30.99
CA SER A 512 15.98 36.38 -29.69
C SER A 512 14.86 35.33 -29.83
N LEU A 513 13.81 35.62 -30.61
CA LEU A 513 12.72 34.68 -30.84
C LEU A 513 13.17 33.40 -31.56
N LEU A 514 14.04 33.52 -32.57
CA LEU A 514 14.58 32.36 -33.28
C LEU A 514 15.48 31.50 -32.38
N LEU A 515 16.26 32.13 -31.49
CA LEU A 515 17.09 31.41 -30.52
C LEU A 515 16.24 30.67 -29.49
N LYS A 516 15.14 31.28 -28.99
CA LYS A 516 14.20 30.59 -28.09
C LYS A 516 13.57 29.34 -28.71
N LEU A 517 13.27 29.37 -30.01
CA LEU A 517 12.80 28.20 -30.74
C LEU A 517 13.93 27.16 -30.89
N ALA A 518 15.15 27.60 -31.19
CA ALA A 518 16.30 26.73 -31.39
C ALA A 518 16.77 26.00 -30.12
N THR A 519 16.60 26.61 -28.94
CA THR A 519 17.09 26.08 -27.66
C THR A 519 16.08 25.23 -26.91
N GLY A 520 14.91 24.94 -27.48
CA GLY A 520 13.89 24.14 -26.81
C GLY A 520 12.97 24.92 -25.86
N GLU A 521 13.07 26.26 -25.83
CA GLU A 521 12.28 27.10 -24.91
C GLU A 521 10.84 27.27 -25.40
N SER A 522 10.68 27.64 -26.69
CA SER A 522 9.38 27.92 -27.30
C SER A 522 8.99 26.95 -28.44
N ALA A 523 9.84 25.99 -28.77
CA ALA A 523 9.55 24.87 -29.66
C ALA A 523 10.25 23.60 -29.15
N PRO A 524 9.72 22.40 -29.40
CA PRO A 524 10.41 21.17 -29.04
C PRO A 524 11.71 21.04 -29.84
N LEU A 525 12.75 20.49 -29.21
CA LEU A 525 13.96 20.04 -29.88
C LEU A 525 13.60 19.03 -30.96
N GLY A 526 14.30 19.09 -32.10
CA GLY A 526 13.98 18.32 -33.30
C GLY A 526 13.92 19.22 -34.54
N PRO A 527 13.15 18.83 -35.58
CA PRO A 527 13.19 19.51 -36.87
C PRO A 527 12.81 20.99 -36.83
N ALA A 528 11.87 21.41 -35.98
CA ALA A 528 11.47 22.81 -35.84
C ALA A 528 12.59 23.66 -35.22
N ALA A 529 13.20 23.18 -34.13
CA ALA A 529 14.33 23.83 -33.47
C ALA A 529 15.55 23.93 -34.39
N GLU A 530 15.86 22.88 -35.17
CA GLU A 530 16.98 22.91 -36.12
C GLU A 530 16.77 23.95 -37.22
N ARG A 531 15.56 24.06 -37.77
CA ARG A 531 15.26 25.11 -38.76
C ARG A 531 15.37 26.52 -38.16
N ALA A 532 14.90 26.71 -36.93
CA ALA A 532 15.07 27.97 -36.21
C ALA A 532 16.55 28.30 -35.97
N ARG A 533 17.37 27.30 -35.64
CA ARG A 533 18.83 27.45 -35.46
C ARG A 533 19.52 27.88 -36.75
N VAL A 534 19.17 27.27 -37.89
CA VAL A 534 19.72 27.65 -39.19
C VAL A 534 19.40 29.11 -39.53
N GLU A 535 18.14 29.53 -39.36
CA GLU A 535 17.73 30.92 -39.64
C GLU A 535 18.30 31.92 -38.62
N ALA A 536 18.43 31.55 -37.35
CA ALA A 536 19.12 32.36 -36.34
C ALA A 536 20.58 32.62 -36.75
N MET A 537 21.30 31.56 -37.15
CA MET A 537 22.70 31.68 -37.59
C MET A 537 22.85 32.47 -38.90
N ARG A 538 21.84 32.42 -39.78
CA ARG A 538 21.79 33.27 -40.97
C ARG A 538 21.61 34.75 -40.58
N LEU A 539 20.71 35.05 -39.63
CA LEU A 539 20.46 36.40 -39.15
C LEU A 539 21.67 37.00 -38.41
N VAL A 540 22.42 36.17 -37.66
CA VAL A 540 23.70 36.57 -37.02
C VAL A 540 24.72 37.07 -38.06
N ARG A 541 24.70 36.51 -39.26
CA ARG A 541 25.61 36.89 -40.35
C ARG A 541 25.09 38.04 -41.20
N ALA A 542 23.84 38.47 -41.00
CA ALA A 542 23.20 39.48 -41.84
C ALA A 542 23.73 40.90 -41.53
N PRO A 543 23.88 41.76 -42.56
CA PRO A 543 24.35 43.13 -42.38
C PRO A 543 23.40 43.96 -41.52
N GLU A 544 22.08 43.73 -41.63
CA GLU A 544 21.07 44.42 -40.83
C GLU A 544 21.26 44.28 -39.31
N LEU A 545 21.69 43.11 -38.83
CA LEU A 545 21.97 42.90 -37.42
C LEU A 545 23.26 43.64 -37.01
N ARG A 546 24.28 43.63 -37.87
CA ARG A 546 25.54 44.36 -37.62
C ARG A 546 25.30 45.86 -37.55
N ASP A 547 24.50 46.38 -38.46
CA ASP A 547 24.14 47.81 -38.51
C ASP A 547 23.33 48.22 -37.29
N GLU A 548 22.39 47.37 -36.83
CA GLU A 548 21.61 47.64 -35.62
C GLU A 548 22.47 47.61 -34.36
N VAL A 549 23.34 46.61 -34.23
CA VAL A 549 24.28 46.49 -33.10
C VAL A 549 25.30 47.63 -33.10
N ALA A 550 25.76 48.09 -34.27
CA ALA A 550 26.66 49.23 -34.40
C ALA A 550 26.01 50.56 -33.97
N ARG A 551 24.68 50.70 -34.15
CA ARG A 551 23.91 51.87 -33.69
C ARG A 551 23.59 51.85 -32.20
N SER A 552 23.75 50.72 -31.52
CA SER A 552 23.40 50.57 -30.10
C SER A 552 24.32 49.56 -29.40
N PRO A 553 25.43 50.01 -28.78
CA PRO A 553 26.41 49.14 -28.13
C PRO A 553 25.84 48.24 -27.04
N GLU A 554 24.79 48.67 -26.34
CA GLU A 554 24.08 47.87 -25.34
C GLU A 554 23.46 46.59 -25.94
N LYS A 555 22.95 46.67 -27.18
CA LYS A 555 22.42 45.51 -27.91
C LYS A 555 23.52 44.52 -28.31
N ALA A 556 24.79 44.96 -28.39
CA ALA A 556 25.92 44.06 -28.65
C ALA A 556 26.15 43.09 -27.49
N VAL A 557 25.94 43.56 -26.25
CA VAL A 557 26.04 42.75 -25.04
C VAL A 557 24.90 41.73 -25.02
N GLU A 558 23.67 42.18 -25.27
CA GLU A 558 22.47 41.32 -25.35
C GLU A 558 22.65 40.19 -26.38
N VAL A 559 23.12 40.50 -27.60
CA VAL A 559 23.34 39.49 -28.64
C VAL A 559 24.43 38.49 -28.24
N ARG A 560 25.50 38.92 -27.58
CA ARG A 560 26.55 38.00 -27.06
C ARG A 560 26.00 37.09 -25.97
N GLU A 561 25.21 37.62 -25.05
CA GLU A 561 24.60 36.84 -23.98
C GLU A 561 23.60 35.81 -24.52
N LEU A 562 22.78 36.20 -25.50
CA LEU A 562 21.85 35.30 -26.18
C LEU A 562 22.58 34.15 -26.87
N LEU A 563 23.67 34.44 -27.59
CA LEU A 563 24.48 33.41 -28.27
C LEU A 563 25.22 32.51 -27.27
N ALA A 564 25.76 33.07 -26.18
CA ALA A 564 26.40 32.30 -25.12
C ALA A 564 25.42 31.42 -24.35
N SER A 565 24.18 31.89 -24.15
CA SER A 565 23.09 31.11 -23.57
C SER A 565 22.72 29.93 -24.48
N ALA A 566 22.52 30.18 -25.77
CA ALA A 566 22.21 29.14 -26.75
C ALA A 566 23.33 28.11 -26.90
N ALA A 567 24.60 28.53 -26.85
CA ALA A 567 25.74 27.63 -26.90
C ALA A 567 25.84 26.72 -25.65
N ARG A 568 25.50 27.24 -24.47
CA ARG A 568 25.49 26.46 -23.21
C ARG A 568 24.35 25.45 -23.13
N MET A 569 23.21 25.73 -23.76
CA MET A 569 22.05 24.82 -23.76
C MET A 569 22.12 23.75 -24.86
N ALA A 570 23.03 23.91 -25.82
CA ALA A 570 23.25 22.93 -26.90
C ALA A 570 24.39 21.93 -26.59
N ALA A 571 25.11 22.13 -25.49
CA ALA A 571 26.10 21.21 -24.93
C ALA A 571 25.47 20.38 -23.82
#